data_AF-A0A401FKV2-F1
#
_entry.id   AF-A0A401FKV2-F1
#
_cell.length_a   1.000
_cell.length_b   1.000
_cell.length_c   1.000
_cell.angle_alpha   90.00
_cell.angle_beta   90.00
_cell.angle_gamma   90.00
#
_symmetry.space_group_name_H-M   'P 1'
#
loop_
_entity.id
_entity.type
_entity.pdbx_description
1 polymer ?
#
loop_
_entity_poly.entity_id
_entity_poly.type
_entity_poly.pdbx_seq_one_letter_code
_entity_poly.pdbx_strand_id
1 'polypeptide(L)'
;MVYEIVDNAVDEVLSGFGKEINVVIHKDNSITVVDHGRGMPVGMHSSGKPTVEVIFTQLHAGGKFGQGGYKTSGGLHGVGASVVNALSSYVKVDIIRDGYRYEEVFENGGHVSKPFKKNR
;
A
#
# COMPACT_ATOMS: atom_id res chain seq x y z
N MET A 1 6.10 -5.84 11.31
CA MET A 1 5.95 -5.80 9.83
C MET A 1 4.49 -5.77 9.42
N VAL A 2 3.68 -6.78 9.77
CA VAL A 2 2.25 -6.84 9.39
C VAL A 2 1.44 -5.66 9.92
N TYR A 3 1.69 -5.24 11.16
CA TYR A 3 0.98 -4.14 11.81
C TYR A 3 0.94 -2.87 10.95
N GLU A 4 2.05 -2.50 10.30
CA GLU A 4 2.10 -1.31 9.43
C GLU A 4 1.10 -1.36 8.26
N ILE A 5 0.90 -2.54 7.66
CA ILE A 5 -0.04 -2.71 6.55
C ILE A 5 -1.48 -2.74 7.08
N VAL A 6 -1.70 -3.40 8.23
CA VAL A 6 -3.01 -3.42 8.90
C VAL A 6 -3.41 -2.02 9.36
N ASP A 7 -2.50 -1.23 9.91
CA ASP A 7 -2.74 0.14 10.35
C ASP A 7 -3.12 1.04 9.18
N ASN A 8 -2.49 0.85 8.01
CA ASN A 8 -2.91 1.54 6.78
C ASN A 8 -4.33 1.19 6.36
N ALA A 9 -4.74 -0.08 6.48
CA ALA A 9 -6.10 -0.52 6.23
C ALA A 9 -7.10 0.04 7.26
N VAL A 10 -6.73 0.11 8.54
CA VAL A 10 -7.55 0.70 9.60
C VAL A 10 -7.75 2.20 9.36
N ASP A 11 -6.73 2.92 8.90
CA ASP A 11 -6.83 4.34 8.58
C ASP A 11 -7.86 4.64 7.46
N GLU A 12 -8.04 3.73 6.50
CA GLU A 12 -9.13 3.82 5.51
C GLU A 12 -10.50 3.71 6.18
N VAL A 13 -10.69 2.73 7.06
CA VAL A 13 -11.94 2.52 7.80
C VAL A 13 -12.27 3.73 8.69
N LEU A 14 -11.28 4.27 9.40
CA LEU A 14 -11.42 5.47 10.22
C LEU A 14 -11.76 6.72 9.40
N SER A 15 -11.39 6.73 8.12
CA SER A 15 -11.76 7.79 7.16
C SER A 15 -13.13 7.58 6.52
N GLY A 16 -13.86 6.53 6.93
CA GLY A 16 -15.19 6.21 6.42
C GLY A 16 -15.20 5.38 5.14
N PHE A 17 -14.07 4.78 4.77
CA PHE A 17 -13.93 3.95 3.57
C PHE A 17 -13.68 2.49 3.93
N GLY A 18 -14.47 1.60 3.34
CA GLY A 18 -14.43 0.18 3.70
C GLY A 18 -15.06 -0.13 5.06
N LYS A 19 -15.37 -1.40 5.28
CA LYS A 19 -16.01 -1.89 6.52
C LYS A 19 -15.37 -3.18 7.04
N GLU A 20 -14.43 -3.73 6.28
CA GLU A 20 -13.89 -5.06 6.48
C GLU A 20 -12.41 -5.05 6.13
N ILE A 21 -11.61 -5.70 6.96
CA ILE A 21 -10.19 -5.94 6.75
C ILE A 21 -9.96 -7.44 6.97
N ASN A 22 -9.46 -8.11 5.95
CA ASN A 22 -9.16 -9.53 5.98
C ASN A 22 -7.65 -9.73 6.11
N VAL A 23 -7.22 -10.47 7.13
CA VAL A 23 -5.81 -10.82 7.35
C VAL A 23 -5.68 -12.33 7.28
N VAL A 24 -4.86 -12.82 6.35
CA VAL A 24 -4.61 -14.24 6.13
C VAL A 24 -3.13 -14.54 6.38
N ILE A 25 -2.86 -15.51 7.25
CA ILE A 25 -1.52 -16.08 7.47
C ILE A 25 -1.44 -17.37 6.66
N HIS A 26 -0.51 -17.41 5.72
CA HIS A 26 -0.33 -18.54 4.82
C HIS A 26 0.68 -19.55 5.38
N LYS A 27 0.65 -20.78 4.87
CA LYS A 27 1.56 -21.87 5.31
C LYS A 27 3.02 -21.63 4.93
N ASP A 28 3.27 -20.76 3.95
CA ASP A 28 4.60 -20.38 3.48
C ASP A 28 5.19 -19.18 4.27
N ASN A 29 4.59 -18.84 5.41
CA ASN A 29 4.92 -17.67 6.24
C ASN A 29 4.69 -16.32 5.57
N SER A 30 4.00 -16.27 4.42
CA SER A 30 3.51 -15.01 3.86
C SER A 30 2.22 -14.56 4.56
N ILE A 31 1.93 -13.26 4.49
CA ILE A 31 0.73 -12.66 5.07
C ILE A 31 0.06 -11.79 4.02
N THR A 32 -1.25 -11.95 3.87
CA THR A 32 -2.08 -11.09 3.01
C THR A 32 -2.97 -10.22 3.88
N VAL A 33 -2.97 -8.92 3.60
CA VAL A 33 -3.91 -7.95 4.18
C VAL A 33 -4.74 -7.40 3.03
N VAL A 34 -6.07 -7.53 3.14
CA VAL A 34 -7.03 -6.98 2.17
C VAL A 34 -7.98 -6.04 2.90
N ASP A 35 -8.03 -4.79 2.47
CA ASP A 35 -9.06 -3.84 2.87
C ASP A 35 -10.02 -3.57 1.71
N HIS A 36 -11.19 -3.03 2.05
CA HIS A 36 -12.21 -2.60 1.09
C HIS A 36 -12.36 -1.07 1.07
N GLY A 37 -11.26 -0.35 1.27
CA GLY A 37 -11.19 1.11 1.23
C GLY A 37 -11.22 1.68 -0.19
N ARG A 38 -10.64 2.88 -0.36
CA ARG A 38 -10.61 3.60 -1.65
C ARG A 38 -9.68 2.98 -2.68
N GLY A 39 -8.76 2.12 -2.25
CA GLY A 39 -7.59 1.71 -3.01
C GLY A 39 -6.52 2.81 -3.09
N MET A 40 -5.25 2.41 -3.05
CA MET A 40 -4.12 3.33 -3.13
C MET A 40 -4.14 4.17 -4.43
N PRO A 41 -3.56 5.38 -4.43
CA PRO A 41 -3.43 6.17 -5.66
C PRO A 41 -2.64 5.44 -6.74
N VAL A 42 -3.17 5.44 -7.97
CA VAL A 42 -2.63 4.71 -9.13
C VAL A 42 -2.05 5.62 -10.22
N GLY A 43 -2.06 6.93 -9.98
CA GLY A 43 -1.52 7.92 -10.91
C GLY A 43 0.01 7.98 -10.91
N MET A 44 0.57 8.69 -11.89
CA MET A 44 1.99 9.01 -11.91
C MET A 44 2.30 10.10 -10.89
N HIS A 45 3.31 9.85 -10.05
CA HIS A 45 3.87 10.82 -9.12
C HIS A 45 4.78 11.82 -9.88
N SER A 46 5.03 12.98 -9.29
CA SER A 46 5.90 14.03 -9.86
C SER A 46 7.34 13.57 -10.13
N SER A 47 7.78 12.51 -9.44
CA SER A 47 9.08 11.85 -9.69
C SER A 47 9.10 11.00 -10.97
N GLY A 48 8.00 10.90 -11.71
CA GLY A 48 7.91 10.08 -12.93
C GLY A 48 7.72 8.59 -12.68
N LYS A 49 7.33 8.19 -11.46
CA LYS A 49 7.05 6.80 -11.06
C LYS A 49 5.56 6.62 -10.71
N PRO A 50 4.99 5.41 -10.82
CA PRO A 50 3.68 5.11 -10.25
C PRO A 50 3.64 5.50 -8.76
N THR A 51 2.52 6.08 -8.31
CA THR A 51 2.42 6.54 -6.90
C THR A 51 2.54 5.38 -5.91
N VAL A 52 2.06 4.19 -6.26
CA VAL A 52 2.26 2.97 -5.45
C VAL A 52 3.73 2.60 -5.33
N GLU A 53 4.52 2.67 -6.43
CA GLU A 53 5.97 2.44 -6.37
C GLU A 53 6.62 3.43 -5.40
N VAL A 54 6.25 4.71 -5.45
CA VAL A 54 6.78 5.74 -4.54
C VAL A 54 6.46 5.41 -3.08
N ILE A 55 5.22 5.03 -2.76
CA ILE A 55 4.81 4.65 -1.39
C ILE A 55 5.63 3.46 -0.86
N PHE A 56 5.94 2.49 -1.71
CA PHE A 56 6.65 1.27 -1.33
C PHE A 56 8.18 1.37 -1.43
N THR A 57 8.74 2.40 -2.07
CA THR A 57 10.21 2.51 -2.30
C THR A 57 10.85 3.76 -1.72
N GLN A 58 10.07 4.77 -1.30
CA GLN A 58 10.60 6.00 -0.72
C GLN A 58 10.17 6.14 0.74
N LEU A 59 11.13 6.52 1.58
CA LEU A 59 10.84 6.92 2.96
C LEU A 59 10.22 8.33 2.96
N HIS A 60 9.34 8.58 3.92
CA HIS A 60 8.62 9.86 4.06
C HIS A 60 7.74 10.21 2.85
N ALA A 61 7.23 9.20 2.14
CA ALA A 61 6.27 9.37 1.06
C ALA A 61 4.88 8.89 1.50
N GLY A 62 3.87 9.77 1.43
CA GLY A 62 2.50 9.40 1.77
C GLY A 62 1.52 10.57 1.78
N GLY A 63 0.23 10.27 1.64
CA GLY A 63 -0.85 11.28 1.68
C GLY A 63 -1.30 11.67 3.09
N LYS A 64 -0.64 11.14 4.13
CA LYS A 64 -0.99 11.36 5.55
C LYS A 64 -0.24 12.56 6.17
N PHE A 65 0.58 13.25 5.38
CA PHE A 65 1.19 14.51 5.78
C PHE A 65 0.22 15.68 5.53
N GLY A 66 -0.25 16.31 6.60
CA GLY A 66 -1.16 17.47 6.55
C GLY A 66 -2.65 17.14 6.68
N GLN A 67 -3.52 18.16 6.62
CA GLN A 67 -4.97 18.02 6.87
C GLN A 67 -5.79 17.42 5.71
N GLY A 68 -5.17 17.08 4.58
CA GLY A 68 -5.89 16.86 3.31
C GLY A 68 -6.34 15.42 3.00
N GLY A 69 -5.70 14.40 3.56
CA GLY A 69 -5.93 13.00 3.15
C GLY A 69 -6.76 12.15 4.12
N TYR A 70 -6.60 12.40 5.42
CA TYR A 70 -7.19 11.63 6.53
C TYR A 70 -7.52 12.61 7.68
N LYS A 71 -8.75 12.55 8.21
CA LYS A 71 -9.18 13.42 9.32
C LYS A 71 -8.52 13.02 10.66
N THR A 72 -8.20 11.74 10.79
CA THR A 72 -7.43 11.15 11.90
C THR A 72 -6.76 9.89 11.33
N SER A 73 -5.45 9.74 11.51
CA SER A 73 -4.71 8.54 11.08
C SER A 73 -3.65 8.16 12.10
N GLY A 74 -3.49 6.85 12.34
CA GLY A 74 -2.42 6.31 13.18
C GLY A 74 -1.04 6.42 12.50
N GLY A 75 -0.99 6.28 11.17
CA GLY A 75 0.23 6.44 10.40
C GLY A 75 0.50 7.90 10.03
N LEU A 76 1.58 8.50 10.55
CA LEU A 76 1.94 9.91 10.25
C LEU A 76 3.31 10.07 9.59
N HIS A 77 4.12 9.01 9.56
CA HIS A 77 5.54 9.11 9.18
C HIS A 77 5.83 8.82 7.70
N GLY A 78 4.89 8.22 6.97
CA GLY A 78 5.08 7.87 5.55
C GLY A 78 6.22 6.87 5.29
N VAL A 79 6.47 5.95 6.24
CA VAL A 79 7.58 4.98 6.16
C VAL A 79 7.14 3.52 6.31
N GLY A 80 5.94 3.24 6.82
CA GLY A 80 5.51 1.88 7.16
C GLY A 80 5.59 0.90 5.99
N ALA A 81 4.92 1.22 4.88
CA ALA A 81 4.89 0.36 3.70
C ALA A 81 6.26 0.18 3.04
N SER A 82 7.09 1.23 2.97
CA SER A 82 8.43 1.16 2.41
C SER A 82 9.39 0.35 3.29
N VAL A 83 9.28 0.42 4.62
CA VAL A 83 10.03 -0.46 5.53
C VAL A 83 9.59 -1.92 5.39
N VAL A 84 8.29 -2.18 5.30
CA VAL A 84 7.77 -3.53 5.05
C VAL A 84 8.34 -4.08 3.74
N ASN A 85 8.37 -3.28 2.68
CA ASN A 85 8.94 -3.68 1.39
C ASN A 85 10.44 -3.96 1.48
N ALA A 86 11.21 -3.05 2.09
CA ALA A 86 12.65 -3.15 2.22
C ALA A 86 13.10 -4.40 3.00
N LEU A 87 12.29 -4.83 3.98
CA LEU A 87 12.59 -5.98 4.82
C LEU A 87 11.93 -7.30 4.35
N SER A 88 11.24 -7.28 3.20
CA SER A 88 10.57 -8.46 2.64
C SER A 88 11.34 -9.02 1.44
N SER A 89 11.35 -10.36 1.30
CA SER A 89 11.86 -11.02 0.10
C SER A 89 10.93 -10.84 -1.10
N TYR A 90 9.62 -10.68 -0.85
CA TYR A 90 8.58 -10.53 -1.86
C TYR A 90 7.43 -9.68 -1.31
N VAL A 91 6.96 -8.72 -2.10
CA VAL A 91 5.71 -7.97 -1.86
C VAL A 91 4.94 -7.86 -3.16
N LYS A 92 3.65 -8.22 -3.13
CA LYS A 92 2.71 -7.94 -4.22
C LYS A 92 1.65 -6.97 -3.73
N VAL A 93 1.41 -5.93 -4.51
CA VAL A 93 0.38 -4.93 -4.25
C VAL A 93 -0.69 -5.04 -5.33
N ASP A 94 -1.88 -5.47 -4.92
CA ASP A 94 -3.09 -5.49 -5.75
C ASP A 94 -3.98 -4.32 -5.36
N ILE A 95 -4.38 -3.49 -6.32
CA ILE A 95 -5.24 -2.32 -6.09
C ILE A 95 -6.46 -2.41 -6.99
N ILE A 96 -7.65 -2.24 -6.42
CA ILE A 96 -8.88 -2.04 -7.18
C ILE A 96 -9.29 -0.58 -7.00
N ARG A 97 -9.32 0.18 -8.10
CA ARG A 97 -9.68 1.59 -8.10
C ARG A 97 -10.25 2.02 -9.45
N ASP A 98 -11.27 2.87 -9.43
CA ASP A 98 -11.90 3.44 -10.64
C ASP A 98 -12.35 2.38 -11.67
N GLY A 99 -12.78 1.21 -11.18
CA GLY A 99 -13.25 0.09 -12.01
C GLY A 99 -12.14 -0.75 -12.66
N TYR A 100 -10.88 -0.53 -12.30
CA TYR A 100 -9.73 -1.28 -12.82
C TYR A 100 -8.96 -1.98 -11.71
N ARG A 101 -8.28 -3.08 -12.06
CA ARG A 101 -7.30 -3.74 -11.21
C ARG A 101 -5.90 -3.30 -11.60
N TYR A 102 -5.08 -2.98 -10.62
CA TYR A 102 -3.68 -2.64 -10.81
C TYR A 102 -2.83 -3.60 -9.98
N GLU A 103 -1.66 -3.96 -10.51
CA GLU A 103 -0.71 -4.84 -9.84
C GLU A 103 0.70 -4.26 -9.96
N GLU A 104 1.48 -4.34 -8.88
CA GLU A 104 2.94 -4.18 -8.91
C GLU A 104 3.58 -5.19 -7.96
N VAL A 105 4.75 -5.71 -8.34
CA VAL A 105 5.48 -6.71 -7.55
C VAL A 105 6.90 -6.25 -7.30
N PHE A 106 7.32 -6.40 -6.05
CA PHE A 106 8.65 -6.11 -5.56
C PHE A 106 9.30 -7.38 -5.00
N GLU A 107 10.60 -7.51 -5.19
CA GLU A 107 11.42 -8.59 -4.65
C GLU A 107 12.74 -8.04 -4.07
N ASN A 108 13.42 -8.84 -3.26
CA ASN A 108 14.78 -8.58 -2.79
C ASN A 108 14.93 -7.23 -2.08
N GLY A 109 14.02 -6.87 -1.18
CA GLY A 109 14.09 -5.61 -0.45
C GLY A 109 13.60 -4.40 -1.25
N GLY A 110 12.59 -4.60 -2.10
CA GLY A 110 11.86 -3.51 -2.75
C GLY A 110 12.26 -3.20 -4.19
N HIS A 111 13.02 -4.07 -4.85
CA HIS A 111 13.29 -3.95 -6.28
C HIS A 111 12.06 -4.35 -7.09
N VAL A 112 11.64 -3.53 -8.05
CA VAL A 112 10.52 -3.83 -8.94
C VAL A 112 10.86 -5.07 -9.78
N SER A 113 10.14 -6.16 -9.54
CA SER A 113 10.28 -7.43 -10.29
C SER A 113 9.21 -7.57 -11.38
N LYS A 114 8.01 -7.03 -11.14
CA LYS A 114 6.98 -6.82 -12.18
C LYS A 114 6.52 -5.37 -12.16
N PRO A 115 6.65 -4.64 -13.28
CA PRO A 115 6.30 -3.23 -13.33
C PRO A 115 4.81 -3.02 -13.13
N PHE A 116 4.45 -1.87 -12.56
CA PHE A 116 3.07 -1.42 -12.40
C PHE A 116 2.24 -1.63 -13.68
N LYS A 117 1.17 -2.42 -13.54
CA LYS A 117 0.31 -2.80 -14.66
C LYS A 117 -1.15 -2.54 -14.34
N LYS A 118 -1.84 -1.89 -15.28
CA LYS A 118 -3.30 -1.77 -15.29
C LYS A 118 -3.92 -2.95 -16.05
N ASN A 119 -4.82 -3.67 -15.40
CA ASN A 119 -5.60 -4.77 -15.94
C ASN A 119 -7.10 -4.38 -16.03
N ARG A 120 -7.80 -4.95 -17.01
CA ARG A 120 -9.25 -4.75 -17.23
C ARG A 120 -10.04 -5.92 -16.64
#